data_AF-A0A955TH43-F1
#
_entry.id   AF-A0A955TH43-F1
#
_cell.length_a   1.000
_cell.length_b   1.000
_cell.length_c   1.000
_cell.angle_alpha   90.00
_cell.angle_beta   90.00
_cell.angle_gamma   90.00
#
_symmetry.space_group_name_H-M   'P 1'
#
loop_
_entity.id
_entity.type
_entity.pdbx_description
1 polymer ?
#
loop_
_entity_poly.entity_id
_entity_poly.type
_entity_poly.pdbx_seq_one_letter_code
_entity_poly.pdbx_strand_id
1 'polypeptide(L)'
;MKVENKELSVMLGLGACFLMILSLVAPSTASWAATGGDSEALPKFLEIPLKEGSIPDKLKFPLHEQNAVQYFSAGLGKEERSLSYPPYSLKLIFVKGERAFLAGVAVEVIKSDQTTLVSIPGEEVQGPWLFLNLSPGKYVVKATDSGGTTIEKSITLSGKKTTPVHFRWR
;
A
#
# COMPACT_ATOMS: atom_id res chain seq x y z
N MET A 1 45.97 37.80 -2.68
CA MET A 1 47.43 37.85 -2.50
C MET A 1 47.84 36.66 -1.63
N LYS A 2 48.66 35.77 -2.20
CA LYS A 2 49.49 34.74 -1.54
C LYS A 2 48.77 33.63 -0.73
N VAL A 3 48.49 32.53 -1.42
CA VAL A 3 48.63 31.18 -0.84
C VAL A 3 49.56 30.41 -1.76
N GLU A 4 50.76 30.17 -1.27
CA GLU A 4 51.81 29.32 -1.83
C GLU A 4 51.53 27.90 -1.33
N ASN A 5 51.70 26.86 -2.17
CA ASN A 5 52.60 25.74 -1.87
C ASN A 5 52.39 24.51 -2.79
N LYS A 6 53.43 24.30 -3.61
CA LYS A 6 54.20 23.05 -3.81
C LYS A 6 53.52 21.87 -4.52
N GLU A 7 53.81 21.83 -5.82
CA GLU A 7 54.17 20.66 -6.63
C GLU A 7 54.84 19.52 -5.83
N LEU A 8 54.36 18.29 -6.02
CA LEU A 8 55.16 17.06 -5.85
C LEU A 8 54.63 15.98 -6.82
N SER A 9 55.28 15.95 -7.97
CA SER A 9 55.27 14.87 -8.96
C SER A 9 56.06 13.67 -8.40
N VAL A 10 55.49 12.46 -8.45
CA VAL A 10 56.28 11.21 -8.37
C VAL A 10 55.80 10.21 -9.42
N MET A 11 56.81 9.67 -10.09
CA MET A 11 56.85 8.94 -11.34
C MET A 11 56.29 7.52 -11.33
N LEU A 12 55.97 7.09 -12.55
CA LEU A 12 56.02 5.74 -13.11
C LEU A 12 56.96 4.75 -12.38
N GLY A 13 56.45 3.55 -12.15
CA GLY A 13 57.24 2.34 -11.96
C GLY A 13 56.75 1.25 -12.92
N LEU A 14 57.45 1.11 -14.04
CA LEU A 14 57.41 -0.05 -14.93
C LEU A 14 58.19 -1.19 -14.25
N GLY A 15 57.59 -2.36 -14.07
CA GLY A 15 58.26 -3.51 -13.46
C GLY A 15 57.64 -4.83 -13.92
N ALA A 16 58.25 -5.41 -14.96
CA ALA A 16 57.92 -6.73 -15.47
C ALA A 16 58.32 -7.82 -14.47
N CYS A 17 57.46 -8.82 -14.27
CA CYS A 17 57.90 -10.20 -13.97
C CYS A 17 56.80 -11.20 -14.34
N PHE A 18 57.10 -11.92 -15.41
CA PHE A 18 56.44 -13.12 -15.89
C PHE A 18 56.68 -14.25 -14.87
N LEU A 19 55.64 -14.73 -14.21
CA LEU A 19 55.64 -16.03 -13.53
C LEU A 19 54.27 -16.70 -13.72
N MET A 20 54.27 -17.72 -14.57
CA MET A 20 53.24 -18.75 -14.61
C MET A 20 53.05 -19.35 -13.21
N ILE A 21 51.83 -19.29 -12.68
CA ILE A 21 51.28 -20.38 -11.85
C ILE A 21 49.79 -20.50 -12.18
N LEU A 22 49.48 -21.45 -13.06
CA LEU A 22 48.14 -21.98 -13.28
C LEU A 22 47.72 -22.71 -11.99
N SER A 23 46.93 -22.06 -11.15
CA SER A 23 46.26 -22.69 -10.01
C SER A 23 44.76 -22.73 -10.26
N LEU A 24 44.26 -23.96 -10.30
CA LEU A 24 42.90 -24.37 -10.56
C LEU A 24 42.00 -23.78 -9.45
N VAL A 25 41.31 -22.66 -9.72
CA VAL A 25 40.22 -22.19 -8.85
C VAL A 25 38.99 -23.02 -9.18
N ALA A 26 38.57 -23.83 -8.22
CA ALA A 26 37.29 -24.51 -8.24
C ALA A 26 36.16 -23.46 -8.34
N PRO A 27 35.05 -23.75 -9.04
CA PRO A 27 33.93 -22.83 -9.11
C PRO A 27 33.40 -22.62 -7.69
N SER A 28 33.46 -21.38 -7.21
CA SER A 28 32.65 -20.95 -6.08
C SER A 28 31.21 -21.06 -6.56
N THR A 29 30.54 -22.16 -6.23
CA THR A 29 29.09 -22.20 -6.28
C THR A 29 28.62 -21.14 -5.30
N ALA A 30 28.15 -20.03 -5.85
CA ALA A 30 27.39 -19.06 -5.10
C ALA A 30 26.14 -19.79 -4.59
N SER A 31 26.24 -20.36 -3.39
CA SER A 31 25.12 -20.81 -2.60
C SER A 31 24.49 -19.57 -1.99
N TRP A 32 23.68 -18.89 -2.79
CA TRP A 32 22.64 -18.00 -2.29
C TRP A 32 21.33 -18.76 -2.41
N ALA A 33 21.22 -19.82 -1.61
CA ALA A 33 19.93 -20.28 -1.14
C ALA A 33 19.38 -19.20 -0.19
N ALA A 34 18.83 -18.14 -0.76
CA ALA A 34 17.79 -17.39 -0.08
C ALA A 34 16.48 -18.10 -0.44
N THR A 35 16.11 -19.05 0.41
CA THR A 35 14.73 -19.54 0.54
C THR A 35 13.86 -18.39 1.02
N GLY A 36 13.54 -17.47 0.11
CA GLY A 36 12.36 -16.63 0.20
C GLY A 36 11.37 -17.25 -0.75
N GLY A 37 10.44 -18.03 -0.22
CA GLY A 37 9.28 -18.43 -1.00
C GLY A 37 8.50 -17.17 -1.32
N ASP A 38 8.81 -16.52 -2.43
CA ASP A 38 7.88 -15.68 -3.17
C ASP A 38 6.82 -16.63 -3.72
N SER A 39 5.99 -17.18 -2.82
CA SER A 39 4.65 -17.59 -3.21
C SER A 39 4.00 -16.30 -3.66
N GLU A 40 4.00 -16.05 -4.97
CA GLU A 40 3.12 -15.08 -5.59
C GLU A 40 1.71 -15.40 -5.08
N ALA A 41 1.31 -14.73 -4.01
CA ALA A 41 0.00 -14.91 -3.44
C ALA A 41 -0.97 -14.45 -4.51
N LEU A 42 -1.69 -15.39 -5.11
CA LEU A 42 -2.65 -15.09 -6.15
C LEU A 42 -3.55 -13.94 -5.67
N PRO A 43 -3.82 -12.93 -6.53
CA PRO A 43 -4.63 -11.80 -6.14
C PRO A 43 -6.00 -12.30 -5.65
N LYS A 44 -6.33 -11.98 -4.40
CA LYS A 44 -7.62 -12.30 -3.82
C LYS A 44 -8.65 -11.30 -4.34
N PHE A 45 -9.86 -11.79 -4.64
CA PHE A 45 -10.97 -10.94 -5.08
C PHE A 45 -12.20 -11.18 -4.22
N LEU A 46 -12.90 -10.09 -3.91
CA LEU A 46 -14.27 -10.13 -3.41
C LEU A 46 -15.22 -10.12 -4.61
N GLU A 47 -16.04 -11.15 -4.75
CA GLU A 47 -17.08 -11.22 -5.77
C GLU A 47 -18.44 -10.88 -5.14
N ILE A 48 -19.16 -9.92 -5.71
CA ILE A 48 -20.51 -9.55 -5.26
C ILE A 48 -21.48 -9.76 -6.43
N PRO A 49 -22.54 -10.57 -6.25
CA PRO A 49 -23.53 -10.78 -7.30
C PRO A 49 -24.30 -9.49 -7.59
N LEU A 50 -24.62 -9.28 -8.86
CA LEU A 50 -25.51 -8.24 -9.33
C LEU A 50 -26.96 -8.74 -9.34
N LYS A 51 -27.88 -7.85 -9.73
CA LYS A 51 -29.29 -8.24 -9.91
C LYS A 51 -29.40 -9.27 -11.03
N GLU A 52 -30.30 -10.23 -10.88
CA GLU A 52 -30.58 -11.24 -11.87
C GLU A 52 -30.88 -10.62 -13.26
N GLY A 53 -30.28 -11.18 -14.30
CA GLY A 53 -30.33 -10.64 -15.67
C GLY A 53 -29.29 -9.55 -16.00
N SER A 54 -28.42 -9.17 -15.06
CA SER A 54 -27.28 -8.27 -15.35
C SER A 54 -26.18 -9.01 -16.12
N ILE A 55 -25.49 -8.31 -17.03
CA ILE A 55 -24.28 -8.78 -17.70
C ILE A 55 -23.18 -7.73 -17.46
N PRO A 56 -22.13 -8.02 -16.68
CA PRO A 56 -21.85 -9.30 -15.99
C PRO A 56 -22.84 -9.59 -14.85
N ASP A 57 -22.88 -10.85 -14.39
CA ASP A 57 -23.72 -11.32 -13.28
C ASP A 57 -23.14 -11.00 -11.90
N LYS A 58 -21.85 -10.65 -11.83
CA LYS A 58 -21.13 -10.27 -10.61
C LYS A 58 -20.06 -9.21 -10.87
N LEU A 59 -19.78 -8.41 -9.85
CA LEU A 59 -18.63 -7.50 -9.82
C LEU A 59 -17.51 -8.10 -8.96
N LYS A 60 -16.27 -7.85 -9.36
CA LYS A 60 -15.08 -8.29 -8.64
C LYS A 60 -14.30 -7.08 -8.12
N PHE A 61 -13.87 -7.14 -6.88
CA PHE A 61 -13.08 -6.11 -6.22
C PHE A 61 -11.76 -6.71 -5.74
N PRO A 62 -10.60 -6.07 -5.99
CA PRO A 62 -9.33 -6.49 -5.39
C PRO A 62 -9.46 -6.51 -3.86
N LEU A 63 -9.14 -7.66 -3.26
CA LEU A 63 -9.20 -7.86 -1.81
C LEU A 63 -7.77 -7.91 -1.27
N HIS A 64 -7.43 -6.91 -0.48
CA HIS A 64 -6.12 -6.78 0.14
C HIS A 64 -6.19 -7.19 1.60
N GLU A 65 -5.05 -7.59 2.15
CA GLU A 65 -4.92 -8.00 3.55
C GLU A 65 -3.57 -7.58 4.10
N GLN A 66 -3.58 -6.85 5.22
CA GLN A 66 -2.38 -6.45 5.95
C GLN A 66 -2.63 -6.59 7.45
N ASN A 67 -1.74 -7.27 8.19
CA ASN A 67 -1.88 -7.48 9.63
C ASN A 67 -3.28 -8.01 10.04
N ALA A 68 -3.80 -8.98 9.28
CA ALA A 68 -5.14 -9.57 9.41
C ALA A 68 -6.32 -8.60 9.19
N VAL A 69 -6.05 -7.37 8.73
CA VAL A 69 -7.07 -6.41 8.30
C VAL A 69 -7.32 -6.60 6.82
N GLN A 70 -8.51 -7.08 6.47
CA GLN A 70 -8.96 -7.14 5.09
C GLN A 70 -9.57 -5.81 4.66
N TYR A 71 -9.29 -5.38 3.45
CA TYR A 71 -9.87 -4.18 2.88
C TYR A 71 -10.01 -4.27 1.35
N PHE A 72 -10.94 -3.48 0.82
CA PHE A 72 -11.14 -3.31 -0.61
C PHE A 72 -11.75 -1.92 -0.89
N SER A 73 -11.46 -1.41 -2.09
CA SER A 73 -11.99 -0.15 -2.59
C SER A 73 -13.19 -0.38 -3.52
N ALA A 74 -14.16 0.53 -3.50
CA ALA A 74 -15.33 0.49 -4.36
C ALA A 74 -16.00 1.87 -4.53
N GLY A 75 -17.16 1.88 -5.18
CA GLY A 75 -18.03 3.04 -5.36
C GLY A 75 -17.63 3.91 -6.55
N LEU A 76 -16.89 3.39 -7.53
CA LEU A 76 -16.49 4.13 -8.73
C LEU A 76 -17.69 4.27 -9.69
N GLY A 77 -18.35 3.15 -10.02
CA GLY A 77 -19.54 3.09 -10.88
C GLY A 77 -20.88 3.24 -10.17
N LYS A 78 -21.96 3.40 -10.94
CA LYS A 78 -23.35 3.47 -10.43
C LYS A 78 -23.80 2.11 -9.89
N GLU A 79 -23.38 1.06 -10.58
CA GLU A 79 -23.68 -0.35 -10.31
C GLU A 79 -23.10 -0.71 -8.94
N GLU A 80 -21.82 -0.42 -8.71
CA GLU A 80 -21.15 -0.58 -7.42
C GLU A 80 -21.89 0.14 -6.29
N ARG A 81 -22.28 1.40 -6.50
CA ARG A 81 -23.00 2.18 -5.48
C ARG A 81 -24.38 1.64 -5.13
N SER A 82 -24.95 0.78 -5.99
CA SER A 82 -26.24 0.12 -5.76
C SER A 82 -26.13 -1.26 -5.11
N LEU A 83 -24.91 -1.78 -4.93
CA LEU A 83 -24.68 -3.09 -4.31
C LEU A 83 -24.93 -3.09 -2.81
N SER A 84 -25.28 -4.28 -2.30
CA SER A 84 -25.18 -4.60 -0.88
C SER A 84 -23.82 -5.21 -0.61
N TYR A 85 -22.98 -4.51 0.16
CA TYR A 85 -21.64 -4.97 0.52
C TYR A 85 -21.67 -5.89 1.75
N PRO A 86 -20.69 -6.81 1.88
CA PRO A 86 -20.49 -7.57 3.11
C PRO A 86 -20.31 -6.65 4.34
N PRO A 87 -20.64 -7.12 5.55
CA PRO A 87 -20.68 -6.28 6.75
C PRO A 87 -19.27 -5.98 7.30
N TYR A 88 -18.48 -5.18 6.57
CA TYR A 88 -17.20 -4.68 7.05
C TYR A 88 -17.42 -3.67 8.18
N SER A 89 -16.56 -3.70 9.20
CA SER A 89 -16.72 -2.88 10.41
C SER A 89 -16.71 -1.35 10.14
N LEU A 90 -15.96 -0.91 9.13
CA LEU A 90 -15.70 0.48 8.81
C LEU A 90 -15.85 0.71 7.31
N LYS A 91 -16.57 1.79 6.95
CA LYS A 91 -16.67 2.29 5.57
C LYS A 91 -16.18 3.74 5.55
N LEU A 92 -15.09 4.02 4.86
CA LEU A 92 -14.63 5.38 4.60
C LEU A 92 -15.25 5.91 3.32
N ILE A 93 -15.57 7.21 3.30
CA ILE A 93 -16.16 7.90 2.15
C ILE A 93 -15.36 9.18 1.89
N PHE A 94 -14.69 9.25 0.75
CA PHE A 94 -13.80 10.35 0.38
C PHE A 94 -14.48 11.34 -0.56
N VAL A 95 -14.48 12.62 -0.17
CA VAL A 95 -15.16 13.70 -0.92
C VAL A 95 -14.27 14.94 -0.98
N LYS A 96 -14.24 15.61 -2.13
CA LYS A 96 -13.66 16.94 -2.35
C LYS A 96 -14.76 17.96 -2.65
N GLY A 97 -14.71 19.10 -1.98
CA GLY A 97 -15.77 20.09 -2.04
C GLY A 97 -17.12 19.50 -1.63
N GLU A 98 -18.20 19.94 -2.29
CA GLU A 98 -19.55 19.55 -1.91
C GLU A 98 -19.94 18.15 -2.40
N ARG A 99 -19.53 17.77 -3.62
CA ARG A 99 -20.07 16.59 -4.32
C ARG A 99 -19.07 15.78 -5.13
N ALA A 100 -17.78 16.13 -5.15
CA ALA A 100 -16.80 15.37 -5.94
C ALA A 100 -16.28 14.18 -5.12
N PHE A 101 -16.48 12.97 -5.62
CA PHE A 101 -15.93 11.76 -5.01
C PHE A 101 -14.46 11.60 -5.38
N LEU A 102 -13.61 11.21 -4.42
CA LEU A 102 -12.17 11.08 -4.61
C LEU A 102 -11.72 9.61 -4.69
N ALA A 103 -10.78 9.32 -5.57
CA ALA A 103 -9.94 8.11 -5.53
C ALA A 103 -8.50 8.53 -5.24
N GLY A 104 -7.56 7.58 -5.15
CA GLY A 104 -6.14 7.89 -4.96
C GLY A 104 -5.79 8.38 -3.56
N VAL A 105 -6.63 8.07 -2.56
CA VAL A 105 -6.44 8.54 -1.17
C VAL A 105 -5.59 7.53 -0.41
N ALA A 106 -4.42 7.93 0.06
CA ALA A 106 -3.61 7.11 0.96
C ALA A 106 -4.23 7.11 2.37
N VAL A 107 -4.28 5.96 3.04
CA VAL A 107 -4.93 5.81 4.35
C VAL A 107 -4.04 5.09 5.33
N GLU A 108 -3.84 5.67 6.50
CA GLU A 108 -3.22 5.01 7.64
C GLU A 108 -4.25 4.79 8.74
N VAL A 109 -4.29 3.58 9.30
CA VAL A 109 -5.12 3.24 10.47
C VAL A 109 -4.21 2.90 11.63
N ILE A 110 -4.35 3.66 12.71
CA ILE A 110 -3.49 3.61 13.89
C ILE A 110 -4.36 3.21 15.09
N LYS A 111 -3.90 2.27 15.90
CA LYS A 111 -4.54 1.88 17.17
C LYS A 111 -4.32 2.94 18.25
N SER A 112 -5.08 2.84 19.34
CA SER A 112 -4.91 3.71 20.52
C SER A 112 -3.53 3.63 21.18
N ASP A 113 -2.79 2.54 20.96
CA ASP A 113 -1.42 2.34 21.44
C ASP A 113 -0.35 2.92 20.48
N GLN A 114 -0.77 3.72 19.49
CA GLN A 114 0.07 4.30 18.45
C GLN A 114 0.66 3.29 17.45
N THR A 115 0.21 2.03 17.46
CA THR A 115 0.62 1.03 16.47
C THR A 115 -0.14 1.23 15.15
N THR A 116 0.58 1.41 14.05
CA THR A 116 0.00 1.39 12.70
C THR A 116 -0.42 -0.03 12.34
N LEU A 117 -1.72 -0.23 12.09
CA LEU A 117 -2.26 -1.53 11.68
C LEU A 117 -2.21 -1.77 10.18
N VAL A 118 -2.58 -0.76 9.41
CA VAL A 118 -2.62 -0.85 7.95
C VAL A 118 -2.22 0.50 7.39
N SER A 119 -1.41 0.46 6.33
CA SER A 119 -1.05 1.61 5.51
C SER A 119 -1.43 1.27 4.08
N ILE A 120 -2.50 1.89 3.60
CA ILE A 120 -3.13 1.63 2.31
C ILE A 120 -2.64 2.72 1.35
N PRO A 121 -1.85 2.38 0.34
CA PRO A 121 -1.35 3.37 -0.59
C PRO A 121 -2.47 3.79 -1.56
N GLY A 122 -2.34 5.00 -2.13
CA GLY A 122 -3.42 5.62 -2.90
C GLY A 122 -3.83 4.82 -4.15
N GLU A 123 -2.89 4.08 -4.77
CA GLU A 123 -3.12 3.22 -5.92
C GLU A 123 -4.09 2.06 -5.67
N GLU A 124 -4.24 1.63 -4.42
CA GLU A 124 -5.20 0.60 -4.02
C GLU A 124 -6.61 1.17 -3.77
N VAL A 125 -6.71 2.49 -3.59
CA VAL A 125 -7.96 3.21 -3.36
C VAL A 125 -8.51 3.75 -4.68
N GLN A 126 -9.02 2.84 -5.51
CA GLN A 126 -9.49 3.13 -6.86
C GLN A 126 -10.86 3.83 -6.92
N GLY A 127 -11.54 3.99 -5.79
CA GLY A 127 -12.87 4.59 -5.69
C GLY A 127 -13.06 5.36 -4.38
N PRO A 128 -14.20 6.06 -4.24
CA PRO A 128 -14.47 6.90 -3.07
C PRO A 128 -14.82 6.17 -1.80
N TRP A 129 -15.07 4.86 -1.88
CA TRP A 129 -15.40 4.06 -0.71
C TRP A 129 -14.29 3.06 -0.43
N LEU A 130 -13.85 3.03 0.82
CA LEU A 130 -12.88 2.05 1.30
C LEU A 130 -13.50 1.31 2.48
N PHE A 131 -13.57 -0.02 2.38
CA PHE A 131 -14.13 -0.87 3.41
C PHE A 131 -13.00 -1.55 4.17
N LEU A 132 -13.04 -1.51 5.50
CA LEU A 132 -12.02 -2.13 6.35
C LEU A 132 -12.66 -3.04 7.39
N ASN A 133 -12.14 -4.26 7.50
CA ASN A 133 -12.55 -5.23 8.50
C ASN A 133 -11.61 -5.17 9.70
N LEU A 134 -11.99 -4.37 10.69
CA LEU A 134 -11.24 -4.12 11.90
C LEU A 134 -11.99 -4.75 13.08
N SER A 135 -11.23 -5.20 14.07
CA SER A 135 -11.80 -5.59 15.36
C SER A 135 -12.49 -4.39 16.04
N PRO A 136 -13.40 -4.63 17.00
CA PRO A 136 -13.94 -3.57 17.83
C PRO A 136 -12.81 -2.85 18.58
N GLY A 137 -12.87 -1.52 18.68
CA GLY A 137 -11.78 -0.75 19.27
C GLY A 137 -11.82 0.74 18.94
N LYS A 138 -10.80 1.46 19.41
CA LYS A 138 -10.57 2.87 19.11
C LYS A 138 -9.39 3.01 18.14
N TYR A 139 -9.59 3.83 17.12
CA TYR A 139 -8.63 4.02 16.03
C TYR A 139 -8.50 5.49 15.69
N VAL A 140 -7.32 5.87 15.23
CA VAL A 140 -7.07 7.12 14.51
C VAL A 140 -6.88 6.75 13.05
N VAL A 141 -7.64 7.39 12.16
CA VAL A 141 -7.53 7.20 10.71
C VAL A 141 -7.05 8.50 10.09
N LYS A 142 -5.91 8.44 9.42
CA LYS A 142 -5.36 9.52 8.61
C LYS A 142 -5.63 9.21 7.15
N ALA A 143 -6.19 10.16 6.42
CA ALA A 143 -6.43 10.04 4.99
C ALA A 143 -5.75 11.21 4.29
N THR A 144 -4.97 10.92 3.26
CA THR A 144 -4.16 11.89 2.52
C THR A 144 -4.59 11.89 1.06
N ASP A 145 -5.01 13.03 0.53
CA ASP A 145 -5.37 13.13 -0.89
C ASP A 145 -4.14 13.11 -1.79
N SER A 146 -4.34 13.00 -3.10
CA SER A 146 -3.25 13.01 -4.09
C SER A 146 -2.46 14.32 -4.12
N GLY A 147 -2.99 15.39 -3.51
CA GLY A 147 -2.30 16.67 -3.33
C GLY A 147 -1.45 16.74 -2.07
N GLY A 148 -1.42 15.69 -1.25
CA GLY A 148 -0.67 15.62 0.00
C GLY A 148 -1.39 16.20 1.22
N THR A 149 -2.65 16.64 1.09
CA THR A 149 -3.42 17.19 2.21
C THR A 149 -3.97 16.05 3.07
N THR A 150 -3.59 16.02 4.35
CA THR A 150 -4.02 14.98 5.30
C THR A 150 -5.18 15.46 6.18
N ILE A 151 -6.18 14.61 6.37
CA ILE A 151 -7.25 14.76 7.36
C ILE A 151 -7.15 13.59 8.34
N GLU A 152 -7.22 13.88 9.64
CA GLU A 152 -7.21 12.88 10.70
C GLU A 152 -8.57 12.79 11.41
N LYS A 153 -9.01 11.57 11.74
CA LYS A 153 -10.23 11.31 12.52
C LYS A 153 -10.04 10.21 13.55
N SER A 154 -10.53 10.45 14.76
CA SER A 154 -10.71 9.41 15.78
C SER A 154 -12.04 8.66 15.56
N ILE A 155 -12.00 7.34 15.56
CA ILE A 155 -13.14 6.44 15.27
C ILE A 155 -13.24 5.40 16.38
N THR A 156 -14.45 5.10 16.84
CA THR A 156 -14.72 3.98 17.76
C THR A 156 -15.63 2.97 17.07
N LEU A 157 -15.16 1.72 16.97
CA LEU A 157 -15.89 0.61 16.35
C LEU A 157 -16.45 -0.31 17.43
N SER A 158 -17.73 -0.63 17.32
CA SER A 158 -18.43 -1.52 18.25
C SER A 158 -18.52 -2.97 17.77
N GLY A 159 -18.14 -3.26 16.51
CA GLY A 159 -18.20 -4.59 15.90
C GLY A 159 -19.56 -5.08 15.43
N LYS A 160 -20.64 -4.35 15.75
CA LYS A 160 -22.02 -4.82 15.48
C LYS A 160 -22.57 -4.41 14.11
N LYS A 161 -22.05 -3.33 13.53
CA LYS A 161 -22.51 -2.76 12.26
C LYS A 161 -21.38 -2.01 11.55
N THR A 162 -21.51 -1.87 10.24
CA THR A 162 -20.66 -0.98 9.45
C THR A 162 -20.79 0.45 9.92
N THR A 163 -19.66 1.08 10.24
CA THR A 163 -19.60 2.48 10.66
C THR A 163 -19.13 3.33 9.48
N PRO A 164 -20.00 4.19 8.88
CA PRO A 164 -19.59 5.08 7.80
C PRO A 164 -18.89 6.34 8.34
N VAL A 165 -17.75 6.70 7.77
CA VAL A 165 -16.98 7.90 8.14
C VAL A 165 -16.61 8.67 6.89
N HIS A 166 -16.96 9.95 6.85
CA HIS A 166 -16.67 10.82 5.71
C HIS A 166 -15.39 11.61 5.94
N PHE A 167 -14.51 11.64 4.94
CA PHE A 167 -13.36 12.55 4.85
C PHE A 167 -13.66 13.57 3.75
N ARG A 168 -13.62 14.86 4.12
CA ARG A 168 -14.04 15.97 3.25
C ARG A 168 -12.93 16.99 3.13
N TRP A 169 -12.33 17.07 1.94
CA TRP A 169 -11.37 18.11 1.58
C TRP A 169 -12.09 19.34 1.06
N ARG A 170 -11.47 20.51 1.25
CA ARG A 170 -11.93 21.77 0.66
C ARG A 170 -11.42 21.94 -0.77
#